data_AF-A0A541B7H8-F1
#
_entry.id   AF-A0A541B7H8-F1
#
_cell.length_a   1.000
_cell.length_b   1.000
_cell.length_c   1.000
_cell.angle_alpha   90.00
_cell.angle_beta   90.00
_cell.angle_gamma   90.00
#
_symmetry.space_group_name_H-M   'P 1'
#
loop_
_entity.id
_entity.type
_entity.pdbx_description
1 polymer ?
#
loop_
_entity_poly.entity_id
_entity_poly.type
_entity_poly.pdbx_seq_one_letter_code
_entity_poly.pdbx_strand_id
1 'polypeptide(L)'
;MTDDRLLLDLADRVHNRFYGKYRGTVTDVDASTLRIRATVPAVLGATPTGWCLPCVPYAGPGAGVFFIPDAGAAVWIEFEGGDVSYPIWTGCFWRAGELPDDAAPTTRGLVTSAGHKLLFDDDAQSVTLTDANNGAVTLDSSGVSAARGGQQVVVSDSSVSVNDGAMEVT
;
A
#
# COMPACT_ATOMS: atom_id res chain seq x y z
N MET A 1 -13.27 36.18 33.89
CA MET A 1 -12.87 34.77 34.12
C MET A 1 -13.26 33.83 32.99
N THR A 2 -14.38 34.03 32.28
CA THR A 2 -14.78 33.15 31.15
C THR A 2 -14.08 33.48 29.82
N ASP A 3 -13.72 34.74 29.60
CA ASP A 3 -13.16 35.23 28.33
C ASP A 3 -11.67 34.85 28.15
N ASP A 4 -10.85 35.02 29.19
CA ASP A 4 -9.43 34.62 29.17
C ASP A 4 -9.23 33.12 28.95
N ARG A 5 -10.11 32.27 29.49
CA ARG A 5 -10.03 30.82 29.27
C ARG A 5 -10.36 30.46 27.82
N LEU A 6 -11.35 31.12 27.22
CA LEU A 6 -11.69 30.93 25.81
C LEU A 6 -10.56 31.40 24.89
N LEU A 7 -9.92 32.52 25.20
CA LEU A 7 -8.77 33.01 24.44
C LEU A 7 -7.57 32.07 24.53
N LEU A 8 -7.30 31.52 25.72
CA LEU A 8 -6.24 30.52 25.91
C LEU A 8 -6.54 29.22 25.15
N ASP A 9 -7.77 28.70 25.24
CA ASP A 9 -8.19 27.51 24.51
C ASP A 9 -8.13 27.74 22.98
N LEU A 10 -8.47 28.94 22.51
CA LEU A 10 -8.38 29.31 21.11
C LEU A 10 -6.91 29.42 20.66
N ALA A 11 -6.06 30.05 21.47
CA ALA A 11 -4.64 30.17 21.19
C ALA A 11 -3.97 28.79 21.12
N ASP A 12 -4.28 27.88 22.05
CA ASP A 12 -3.78 26.50 22.03
C ASP A 12 -4.24 25.76 20.76
N ARG A 13 -5.53 25.86 20.41
CA ARG A 13 -6.06 25.26 19.17
C ARG A 13 -5.41 25.81 17.90
N VAL A 14 -5.03 27.09 17.89
CA VAL A 14 -4.39 27.70 16.72
C VAL A 14 -2.92 27.33 16.62
N HIS A 15 -2.21 27.18 17.73
CA HIS A 15 -0.75 26.99 17.72
C HIS A 15 -0.32 25.53 17.84
N ASN A 16 -1.11 24.67 18.51
CA ASN A 16 -0.69 23.32 18.89
C ASN A 16 -1.55 22.21 18.28
N ARG A 17 -2.50 22.55 17.39
CA ARG A 17 -3.32 21.56 16.70
C ARG A 17 -3.05 21.53 15.20
N PHE A 18 -2.85 20.33 14.69
CA PHE A 18 -2.39 20.06 13.33
C PHE A 18 -3.42 19.24 12.56
N TYR A 19 -4.43 19.89 11.99
CA TYR A 19 -5.58 19.22 11.35
C TYR A 19 -5.39 18.79 9.88
N GLY A 20 -4.18 18.95 9.32
CA GLY A 20 -3.88 18.62 7.93
C GLY A 20 -3.22 17.25 7.73
N LYS A 21 -2.92 16.94 6.47
CA LYS A 21 -2.01 15.85 6.09
C LYS A 21 -0.59 16.39 5.98
N TYR A 22 0.35 15.71 6.61
CA TYR A 22 1.75 16.08 6.62
C TYR A 22 2.60 14.98 5.99
N ARG A 23 3.59 15.38 5.18
CA ARG A 23 4.54 14.44 4.60
C ARG A 23 5.45 13.90 5.68
N GLY A 24 5.50 12.58 5.78
CA GLY A 24 6.42 11.86 6.64
C GLY A 24 7.31 10.90 5.87
N THR A 25 8.35 10.44 6.56
CA THR A 25 9.22 9.35 6.10
C THR A 25 9.26 8.30 7.19
N VAL A 26 8.94 7.05 6.86
CA VAL A 26 8.95 5.93 7.82
C VAL A 26 10.36 5.75 8.39
N THR A 27 10.48 5.65 9.71
CA THR A 27 11.74 5.41 10.41
C THR A 27 11.81 4.03 11.05
N ASP A 28 10.67 3.47 11.45
CA ASP A 28 10.59 2.20 12.16
C ASP A 28 9.22 1.55 11.94
N VAL A 29 9.18 0.22 12.01
CA VAL A 29 8.00 -0.61 11.70
C VAL A 29 7.82 -1.68 12.77
N ASP A 30 6.65 -1.69 13.43
CA ASP A 30 6.25 -2.75 14.34
C ASP A 30 5.24 -3.67 13.63
N ALA A 31 5.75 -4.81 13.15
CA ALA A 31 4.95 -5.82 12.45
C ALA A 31 3.86 -6.47 13.32
N SER A 32 4.00 -6.44 14.65
CA SER A 32 3.01 -7.07 15.56
C SER A 32 1.75 -6.22 15.73
N THR A 33 1.87 -4.90 15.56
CA THR A 33 0.76 -3.94 15.73
C THR A 33 0.39 -3.21 14.44
N LEU A 34 1.12 -3.45 13.34
CA LEU A 34 1.00 -2.74 12.06
C LEU A 34 1.17 -1.22 12.18
N ARG A 35 1.93 -0.78 13.21
CA ARG A 35 2.23 0.63 13.46
C ARG A 35 3.60 0.98 12.90
N ILE A 36 3.76 2.26 12.60
CA ILE A 36 5.03 2.82 12.17
C ILE A 36 5.44 3.99 13.06
N ARG A 37 6.72 4.34 13.04
CA ARG A 37 7.17 5.70 13.39
C ARG A 37 7.60 6.41 12.12
N ALA A 38 7.48 7.73 12.11
CA ALA A 38 7.92 8.54 10.98
C ALA A 38 8.53 9.86 11.45
N THR A 39 9.45 10.43 10.66
CA THR A 39 9.80 11.84 10.80
C THR A 39 8.75 12.68 10.06
N VAL A 40 8.29 13.79 10.67
CA VAL A 40 7.35 14.74 10.04
C VAL A 40 7.94 16.15 10.14
N PRO A 41 8.82 16.56 9.21
CA PRO A 41 9.61 17.79 9.36
C PRO A 41 8.77 19.06 9.55
N ALA A 42 7.60 19.14 8.90
CA ALA A 42 6.71 20.30 8.98
C ALA A 42 6.03 20.48 10.35
N VAL A 43 6.04 19.47 11.23
CA VAL A 43 5.34 19.48 12.52
C VAL A 43 6.28 19.21 13.69
N LEU A 44 7.16 18.20 13.57
CA LEU A 44 8.04 17.74 14.66
C LEU A 44 9.54 17.98 14.39
N GLY A 45 9.89 18.61 13.26
CA GLY A 45 11.27 18.79 12.85
C GLY A 45 12.00 17.45 12.70
N ALA A 46 13.11 17.28 13.40
CA ALA A 46 13.91 16.06 13.37
C ALA A 46 13.40 14.95 14.33
N THR A 47 12.48 15.27 15.24
CA THR A 47 11.97 14.31 16.21
C THR A 47 10.95 13.37 15.54
N PRO A 48 11.13 12.04 15.64
CA PRO A 48 10.13 11.09 15.14
C PRO A 48 8.80 11.21 15.90
N THR A 49 7.72 10.79 15.25
CA THR A 49 6.41 10.61 15.90
C THR A 49 6.46 9.54 16.99
N GLY A 50 5.42 9.51 17.82
CA GLY A 50 5.01 8.27 18.49
C GLY A 50 4.63 7.17 17.48
N TRP A 51 4.19 6.02 17.97
CA TRP A 51 3.69 4.94 17.12
C TRP A 51 2.38 5.35 16.45
N CYS A 52 2.42 5.57 15.13
CA CYS A 52 1.29 5.94 14.31
C CYS A 52 0.28 4.80 14.23
N LEU A 53 -0.99 5.08 14.54
CA LEU A 53 -2.09 4.16 14.27
C LEU A 53 -2.34 4.03 12.76
N PRO A 54 -2.61 2.82 12.25
CA PRO A 54 -2.96 2.63 10.85
C PRO A 54 -4.39 3.09 10.55
N CYS A 55 -4.54 3.96 9.56
CA CYS A 55 -5.82 4.24 8.91
C CYS A 55 -5.84 3.52 7.56
N VAL A 56 -6.28 2.25 7.60
CA VAL A 56 -6.36 1.37 6.43
C VAL A 56 -7.78 1.34 5.84
N PRO A 57 -7.94 0.98 4.55
CA PRO A 57 -9.26 0.94 3.90
C PRO A 57 -10.25 -0.04 4.53
N TYR A 58 -9.76 -1.10 5.18
CA TYR A 58 -10.60 -2.10 5.82
C TYR A 58 -9.88 -2.70 7.03
N ALA A 59 -10.55 -2.72 8.18
CA ALA A 59 -10.09 -3.35 9.42
C ALA A 59 -11.28 -3.83 10.25
N GLY A 60 -11.15 -4.98 10.91
CA GLY A 60 -12.15 -5.56 11.79
C GLY A 60 -11.64 -6.83 12.46
N PRO A 61 -12.44 -7.48 13.33
CA PRO A 61 -12.04 -8.71 14.00
C PRO A 61 -11.67 -9.81 12.99
N GLY A 62 -10.38 -10.18 12.91
CA GLY A 62 -9.88 -11.21 11.99
C GLY A 62 -9.94 -10.82 10.51
N ALA A 63 -10.13 -9.54 10.17
CA ALA A 63 -10.31 -9.08 8.79
C ALA A 63 -9.62 -7.73 8.55
N GLY A 64 -9.10 -7.52 7.34
CA GLY A 64 -8.55 -6.23 6.96
C GLY A 64 -7.65 -6.26 5.73
N VAL A 65 -7.25 -5.07 5.31
CA VAL A 65 -6.21 -4.85 4.30
C VAL A 65 -4.94 -4.41 5.02
N PHE A 66 -3.86 -5.20 4.90
CA PHE A 66 -2.59 -4.95 5.56
C PHE A 66 -1.47 -4.73 4.54
N PHE A 67 -1.10 -3.47 4.33
CA PHE A 67 0.09 -3.08 3.57
C PHE A 67 0.88 -2.09 4.41
N ILE A 68 1.81 -2.61 5.21
CA ILE A 68 2.66 -1.78 6.06
C ILE A 68 3.79 -1.22 5.18
N PRO A 69 4.02 0.09 5.18
CA PRO A 69 5.12 0.66 4.42
C PRO A 69 6.48 0.29 5.03
N ASP A 70 7.46 0.07 4.15
CA ASP A 70 8.84 -0.19 4.54
C ASP A 70 9.50 1.04 5.16
N ALA A 71 10.54 0.83 5.97
CA ALA A 71 11.38 1.93 6.45
C ALA A 71 11.95 2.74 5.26
N GLY A 72 11.89 4.07 5.36
CA GLY A 72 12.27 5.00 4.29
C GLY A 72 11.14 5.38 3.33
N ALA A 73 10.01 4.66 3.32
CA ALA A 73 8.87 5.00 2.48
C ALA A 73 8.28 6.38 2.82
N ALA A 74 7.70 7.04 1.82
CA ALA A 74 7.02 8.31 2.00
C ALA A 74 5.54 8.09 2.37
N VAL A 75 5.09 8.72 3.45
CA VAL A 75 3.79 8.46 4.08
C VAL A 75 3.06 9.76 4.40
N TRP A 76 1.73 9.74 4.32
CA TRP A 76 0.89 10.82 4.84
C TRP A 76 0.57 10.58 6.32
N ILE A 77 0.95 11.53 7.17
CA ILE A 77 0.69 11.54 8.60
C ILE A 77 -0.41 12.54 8.93
N GLU A 78 -1.30 12.12 9.81
CA GLU A 78 -2.32 12.95 10.47
C GLU A 78 -2.21 12.77 11.98
N PHE A 79 -2.99 13.56 12.71
CA PHE A 79 -2.99 13.59 14.17
C PHE A 79 -4.44 13.60 14.66
N GLU A 80 -4.85 12.64 15.50
CA GLU A 80 -6.22 12.57 16.02
C GLU A 80 -6.57 13.87 16.74
N GLY A 81 -7.62 14.56 16.29
CA GLY A 81 -7.99 15.87 16.82
C GLY A 81 -6.89 16.93 16.71
N GLY A 82 -5.94 16.76 15.79
CA GLY A 82 -4.77 17.62 15.61
C GLY A 82 -3.68 17.45 16.67
N ASP A 83 -3.76 16.44 17.54
CA ASP A 83 -2.81 16.23 18.64
C ASP A 83 -1.60 15.40 18.20
N VAL A 84 -0.40 15.97 18.32
CA VAL A 84 0.84 15.26 17.93
C VAL A 84 1.12 13.99 18.74
N SER A 85 0.48 13.85 19.91
CA SER A 85 0.58 12.66 20.77
C SER A 85 -0.17 11.45 20.22
N TYR A 86 -1.11 11.67 19.28
CA TYR A 86 -1.96 10.63 18.68
C TYR A 86 -1.78 10.60 17.15
N PRO A 87 -0.59 10.22 16.66
CA PRO A 87 -0.32 10.19 15.23
C PRO A 87 -1.05 9.03 14.53
N ILE A 88 -1.43 9.26 13.28
CA ILE A 88 -2.07 8.30 12.38
C ILE A 88 -1.31 8.30 11.06
N TRP A 89 -1.15 7.15 10.41
CA TRP A 89 -0.70 7.08 9.03
C TRP A 89 -1.87 6.69 8.12
N THR A 90 -2.05 7.40 7.01
CA THR A 90 -3.27 7.32 6.17
C THR A 90 -3.01 6.91 4.72
N GLY A 91 -1.79 6.47 4.42
CA GLY A 91 -1.39 5.98 3.09
C GLY A 91 -0.01 6.48 2.68
N CYS A 92 0.47 5.97 1.55
CA CYS A 92 1.79 6.30 1.00
C CYS A 92 1.70 7.18 -0.24
N PHE A 93 2.82 7.76 -0.63
CA PHE A 93 2.97 8.44 -1.91
C PHE A 93 4.35 8.15 -2.49
N TRP A 94 4.47 8.18 -3.81
CA TRP A 94 5.75 8.00 -4.48
C TRP A 94 6.52 9.31 -4.54
N ARG A 95 7.81 9.24 -4.21
CA ARG A 95 8.78 10.27 -4.61
C ARG A 95 9.23 10.03 -6.06
N ALA A 96 10.02 10.97 -6.58
CA ALA A 96 10.62 10.82 -7.90
C ALA A 96 11.45 9.53 -7.97
N GLY A 97 11.17 8.68 -8.96
CA GLY A 97 11.85 7.41 -9.18
C GLY A 97 11.35 6.23 -8.34
N GLU A 98 10.28 6.39 -7.55
CA GLU A 98 9.72 5.29 -6.72
C GLU A 98 8.48 4.61 -7.35
N LEU A 99 7.98 5.11 -8.50
CA LEU A 99 6.82 4.53 -9.18
C LEU A 99 7.13 3.09 -9.65
N PRO A 100 6.19 2.13 -9.53
CA PRO A 100 6.35 0.80 -10.11
C PRO A 100 6.47 0.89 -11.64
N ASP A 101 7.34 0.07 -12.23
CA ASP A 101 7.56 0.05 -13.68
C ASP A 101 6.29 -0.31 -14.48
N ASP A 102 5.39 -1.11 -13.89
CA ASP A 102 4.12 -1.52 -14.50
C ASP A 102 3.04 -0.43 -14.49
N ALA A 103 3.27 0.70 -13.80
CA ALA A 103 2.25 1.73 -13.64
C ALA A 103 2.08 2.56 -14.92
N ALA A 104 0.91 2.43 -15.57
CA ALA A 104 0.56 3.17 -16.79
C ALA A 104 -0.92 3.59 -16.77
N PRO A 105 -1.38 4.53 -17.63
CA PRO A 105 -2.79 4.92 -17.70
C PRO A 105 -3.76 3.77 -17.98
N THR A 106 -3.34 2.71 -18.66
CA THR A 106 -4.16 1.53 -19.00
C THR A 106 -3.86 0.31 -18.12
N THR A 107 -2.88 0.40 -17.22
CA THR A 107 -2.52 -0.66 -16.28
C THR A 107 -2.83 -0.22 -14.85
N ARG A 108 -3.54 -1.05 -14.10
CA ARG A 108 -3.87 -0.83 -12.69
C ARG A 108 -3.44 -2.03 -11.88
N GLY A 109 -3.01 -1.85 -10.64
CA GLY A 109 -2.65 -3.01 -9.87
C GLY A 109 -2.04 -2.75 -8.51
N LEU A 110 -1.69 -3.87 -7.90
CA LEU A 110 -0.93 -3.96 -6.66
C LEU A 110 0.43 -4.56 -6.98
N VAL A 111 1.48 -3.83 -6.63
CA VAL A 111 2.87 -4.26 -6.79
C VAL A 111 3.56 -4.16 -5.44
N THR A 112 4.20 -5.24 -5.00
CA THR A 112 5.00 -5.25 -3.77
C THR A 112 6.48 -5.03 -4.07
N SER A 113 7.24 -4.56 -3.09
CA SER A 113 8.68 -4.29 -3.23
C SER A 113 9.50 -5.54 -3.55
N ALA A 114 9.00 -6.73 -3.23
CA ALA A 114 9.61 -8.01 -3.59
C ALA A 114 9.25 -8.51 -5.00
N GLY A 115 8.44 -7.75 -5.76
CA GLY A 115 8.08 -8.09 -7.14
C GLY A 115 6.84 -8.97 -7.31
N HIS A 116 6.01 -9.15 -6.27
CA HIS A 116 4.70 -9.78 -6.45
C HIS A 116 3.71 -8.76 -7.04
N LYS A 117 2.89 -9.20 -7.98
CA LYS A 117 2.00 -8.30 -8.75
C LYS A 117 0.61 -8.89 -8.91
N LEU A 118 -0.41 -8.05 -8.77
CA LEU A 118 -1.75 -8.27 -9.30
C LEU A 118 -2.06 -7.10 -10.23
N LEU A 119 -2.11 -7.36 -11.54
CA LEU A 119 -2.27 -6.35 -12.57
C LEU A 119 -3.57 -6.56 -13.34
N PHE A 120 -4.21 -5.46 -13.70
CA PHE A 120 -5.31 -5.33 -14.64
C PHE A 120 -4.79 -4.49 -15.79
N ASP A 121 -4.87 -5.02 -17.00
CA ASP A 121 -4.40 -4.36 -18.22
C ASP A 121 -5.59 -4.18 -19.18
N ASP A 122 -6.00 -2.92 -19.37
CA ASP A 122 -7.16 -2.59 -20.19
C ASP A 122 -6.85 -2.69 -21.70
N ASP A 123 -5.58 -2.54 -22.10
CA ASP A 123 -5.16 -2.65 -23.49
C ASP A 123 -5.05 -4.14 -23.90
N ALA A 124 -4.42 -4.95 -23.05
CA ALA A 124 -4.34 -6.40 -23.23
C ALA A 124 -5.64 -7.13 -22.85
N GLN A 125 -6.59 -6.42 -22.22
CA GLN A 125 -7.84 -6.97 -21.69
C GLN A 125 -7.63 -8.18 -20.77
N SER A 126 -6.65 -8.07 -19.87
CA SER A 126 -6.19 -9.19 -19.06
C SER A 126 -6.07 -8.85 -17.56
N VAL A 127 -6.11 -9.90 -16.74
CA VAL A 127 -5.81 -9.85 -15.31
C VAL A 127 -4.71 -10.86 -15.02
N THR A 128 -3.61 -10.40 -14.41
CA THR A 128 -2.44 -11.25 -14.15
C THR A 128 -1.99 -11.19 -12.70
N LEU A 129 -1.86 -12.34 -12.06
CA LEU A 129 -1.20 -12.53 -10.77
C LEU A 129 0.20 -13.10 -11.01
N THR A 130 1.25 -12.40 -10.58
CA THR A 130 2.66 -12.80 -10.77
C THR A 130 3.38 -12.87 -9.43
N ASP A 131 4.19 -13.91 -9.22
CA ASP A 131 5.12 -14.00 -8.09
C ASP A 131 6.50 -13.42 -8.42
N ALA A 132 7.33 -13.24 -7.39
CA ALA A 132 8.69 -12.72 -7.53
C ALA A 132 9.62 -13.57 -8.41
N ASN A 133 9.22 -14.79 -8.77
CA ASN A 133 10.01 -15.75 -9.55
C ASN A 133 9.45 -15.94 -10.97
N ASN A 134 8.63 -14.99 -11.46
CA ASN A 134 7.99 -15.00 -12.77
C ASN A 134 7.02 -16.16 -13.02
N GLY A 135 6.50 -16.81 -11.97
CA GLY A 135 5.32 -17.64 -12.08
C GLY A 135 4.08 -16.75 -12.19
N ALA A 136 3.23 -17.01 -13.19
CA ALA A 136 2.08 -16.16 -13.47
C ALA A 136 0.81 -16.97 -13.67
N VAL A 137 -0.32 -16.39 -13.26
CA VAL A 137 -1.67 -16.81 -13.64
C VAL A 137 -2.33 -15.65 -14.36
N THR A 138 -2.81 -15.87 -15.58
CA THR A 138 -3.41 -14.84 -16.43
C THR A 138 -4.81 -15.25 -16.86
N LEU A 139 -5.74 -14.30 -16.78
CA LEU A 139 -7.09 -14.41 -17.33
C LEU A 139 -7.22 -13.39 -18.46
N ASP A 140 -7.66 -13.83 -19.62
CA ASP A 140 -7.93 -12.98 -20.79
C ASP A 140 -9.04 -13.59 -21.66
N SER A 141 -9.29 -13.02 -22.85
CA SER A 141 -10.32 -13.49 -23.78
C SER A 141 -10.12 -14.90 -24.31
N SER A 142 -8.91 -15.46 -24.19
CA SER A 142 -8.55 -16.81 -24.62
C SER A 142 -8.79 -17.86 -23.51
N GLY A 143 -9.05 -17.41 -22.28
CA GLY A 143 -9.32 -18.26 -21.12
C GLY A 143 -8.42 -17.96 -19.93
N VAL A 144 -7.97 -19.01 -19.25
CA VAL A 144 -7.11 -18.94 -18.06
C VAL A 144 -5.82 -19.72 -18.31
N SER A 145 -4.68 -19.10 -18.04
CA SER A 145 -3.37 -19.74 -18.12
C SER A 145 -2.62 -19.66 -16.80
N ALA A 146 -1.83 -20.69 -16.50
CA ALA A 146 -0.84 -20.69 -15.44
C ALA A 146 0.50 -21.13 -16.03
N ALA A 147 1.56 -20.34 -15.84
CA ALA A 147 2.87 -20.59 -16.45
C ALA A 147 4.03 -20.40 -15.47
N ARG A 148 5.05 -21.25 -15.60
CA ARG A 148 6.33 -21.12 -14.88
C ARG A 148 7.45 -21.86 -15.61
N GLY A 149 8.57 -21.19 -15.86
CA GLY A 149 9.81 -21.85 -16.30
C GLY A 149 9.64 -22.71 -17.56
N GLY A 150 8.82 -22.26 -18.52
CA GLY A 150 8.51 -22.97 -19.77
C GLY A 150 7.40 -24.02 -19.68
N GLN A 151 6.90 -24.33 -18.48
CA GLN A 151 5.73 -25.19 -18.29
C GLN A 151 4.47 -24.35 -18.25
N GLN A 152 3.36 -24.87 -18.78
CA GLN A 152 2.08 -24.19 -18.78
C GLN A 152 0.87 -25.12 -18.69
N VAL A 153 -0.18 -24.62 -18.07
CA VAL A 153 -1.54 -25.17 -18.15
C VAL A 153 -2.45 -24.08 -18.67
N VAL A 154 -3.24 -24.39 -19.69
CA VAL A 154 -4.18 -23.45 -20.32
C VAL A 154 -5.56 -24.08 -20.36
N VAL A 155 -6.54 -23.37 -19.80
CA VAL A 155 -7.96 -23.70 -19.91
C VAL A 155 -8.59 -22.67 -20.86
N SER A 156 -9.05 -23.15 -22.00
CA SER A 156 -9.76 -22.37 -23.01
C SER A 156 -11.25 -22.74 -23.02
N ASP A 157 -12.04 -22.05 -23.84
CA ASP A 157 -13.47 -22.34 -24.01
C ASP A 157 -13.76 -23.78 -24.49
N SER A 158 -12.80 -24.42 -25.19
CA SER A 158 -13.02 -25.73 -25.82
C SER A 158 -12.05 -26.82 -25.37
N SER A 159 -11.00 -26.50 -24.61
CA SER A 159 -9.95 -27.47 -24.27
C SER A 159 -9.16 -27.09 -23.03
N VAL A 160 -8.54 -28.12 -22.43
CA VAL A 160 -7.47 -27.97 -21.44
C VAL A 160 -6.18 -28.50 -22.06
N SER A 161 -5.15 -27.67 -22.11
CA SER A 161 -3.83 -28.01 -22.62
C SER A 161 -2.81 -27.99 -21.48
N VAL A 162 -1.96 -29.01 -21.41
CA VAL A 162 -0.82 -29.09 -20.49
C VAL A 162 0.44 -29.23 -21.33
N ASN A 163 1.37 -28.28 -21.17
CA ASN A 163 2.62 -28.21 -21.93
C ASN A 163 2.40 -28.42 -23.44
N ASP A 164 1.46 -27.65 -24.01
CA ASP A 164 1.13 -27.69 -25.45
C ASP A 164 0.68 -29.08 -25.96
N GLY A 165 -0.03 -29.82 -25.10
CA GLY A 165 -0.55 -31.15 -25.41
C GLY A 165 0.43 -32.29 -25.15
N ALA A 166 1.62 -32.02 -24.59
CA ALA A 166 2.65 -33.02 -24.33
C ALA A 166 2.36 -33.97 -23.15
N MET A 167 1.34 -33.68 -22.32
CA MET A 167 0.92 -34.39 -21.10
C MET A 167 1.92 -35.43 -20.55
N GLU A 168 2.88 -34.98 -19.75
CA GLU A 168 3.74 -35.83 -18.92
C GLU A 168 3.32 -35.63 -17.45
N VAL A 169 2.83 -36.70 -16.80
CA VAL A 169 2.56 -36.75 -15.36
C VAL A 169 3.68 -37.57 -14.74
N THR A 170 4.65 -36.91 -14.11
CA THR A 170 5.71 -37.56 -13.31
C THR A 170 5.37 -37.55 -11.84
#